data_AF-A0A5C7T816-F1
#
_entry.id   AF-A0A5C7T816-F1
#
_cell.length_a   1.000
_cell.length_b   1.000
_cell.length_c   1.000
_cell.angle_alpha   90.00
_cell.angle_beta   90.00
_cell.angle_gamma   90.00
#
_symmetry.space_group_name_H-M   'P 1'
#
loop_
_entity.id
_entity.type
_entity.pdbx_description
1 polymer ?
#
loop_
_entity_poly.entity_id
_entity_poly.type
_entity_poly.pdbx_seq_one_letter_code
_entity_poly.pdbx_strand_id
1 'polypeptide(L)'
;MKTHSRQRKRQVSRPTRGYQDHLFDSELEAAISIVLKDRVTPLGGHHHGQVELTIKYLGKDGATRWYVPDWQVVGHPKVLIEAKARVDARSRNHLKAAREQGYQIGIVFPNQRASELPLFPNAELSMGQWLDAHGIRYVTCPEQSLQLLNNLIFTDPSSEEAI
;
A
#
# COMPACT_ATOMS: atom_id res chain seq x y z
N MET A 1 7.18 -37.73 -24.09
CA MET A 1 7.73 -37.02 -22.91
C MET A 1 6.58 -36.36 -22.15
N LYS A 2 6.30 -36.75 -20.90
CA LYS A 2 5.28 -36.11 -20.06
C LYS A 2 5.94 -34.97 -19.29
N THR A 3 5.57 -33.73 -19.57
CA THR A 3 6.04 -32.56 -18.82
C THR A 3 5.29 -32.49 -17.49
N HIS A 4 6.01 -32.73 -16.39
CA HIS A 4 5.48 -32.51 -15.05
C HIS A 4 5.34 -31.00 -14.79
N SER A 5 4.11 -30.51 -14.96
CA SER A 5 3.63 -29.24 -14.41
C SER A 5 3.75 -29.29 -12.88
N ARG A 6 4.85 -28.78 -12.32
CA ARG A 6 4.95 -28.50 -10.89
C ARG A 6 4.06 -27.31 -10.58
N GLN A 7 2.80 -27.55 -10.22
CA GLN A 7 1.98 -26.56 -9.54
C GLN A 7 2.72 -26.14 -8.26
N ARG A 8 3.28 -24.93 -8.26
CA ARG A 8 3.77 -24.30 -7.02
C ARG A 8 2.57 -24.21 -6.08
N LYS A 9 2.57 -25.02 -5.02
CA LYS A 9 1.65 -24.82 -3.89
C LYS A 9 1.77 -23.36 -3.49
N ARG A 10 0.69 -22.59 -3.61
CA ARG A 10 0.61 -21.23 -3.08
C ARG A 10 0.90 -21.34 -1.60
N GLN A 11 2.06 -20.83 -1.18
CA GLN A 11 2.37 -20.65 0.22
C GLN A 11 1.36 -19.62 0.73
N VAL A 12 0.32 -20.10 1.43
CA VAL A 12 -0.61 -19.23 2.12
C VAL A 12 0.19 -18.66 3.28
N SER A 13 0.44 -17.35 3.28
CA SER A 13 1.04 -16.69 4.43
C SER A 13 0.16 -16.99 5.64
N ARG A 14 0.77 -17.36 6.76
CA ARG A 14 0.02 -17.48 8.01
C ARG A 14 -0.36 -16.06 8.43
N PRO A 15 -1.59 -15.82 8.89
CA PRO A 15 -1.97 -14.52 9.41
C PRO A 15 -1.04 -14.12 10.55
N THR A 16 -0.59 -12.87 10.55
CA THR A 16 0.34 -12.34 11.56
C THR A 16 -0.38 -11.34 12.45
N ARG A 17 -0.16 -11.43 13.77
CA ARG A 17 -0.77 -10.51 14.75
C ARG A 17 -0.07 -9.16 14.73
N GLY A 18 -0.85 -8.11 14.56
CA GLY A 18 -0.45 -6.72 14.65
C GLY A 18 -0.94 -6.05 15.94
N TYR A 19 -1.16 -4.73 15.88
CA TYR A 19 -1.70 -3.96 17.00
C TYR A 19 -3.07 -4.48 17.44
N GLN A 20 -3.30 -4.55 18.76
CA GLN A 20 -4.54 -5.07 19.38
C GLN A 20 -4.97 -6.46 18.86
N ASP A 21 -3.99 -7.34 18.59
CA ASP A 21 -4.24 -8.71 18.12
C ASP A 21 -4.94 -8.81 16.75
N HIS A 22 -4.98 -7.71 15.98
CA HIS A 22 -5.50 -7.72 14.61
C HIS A 22 -4.68 -8.65 13.71
N LEU A 23 -5.36 -9.38 12.82
CA LEU A 23 -4.73 -10.35 11.93
C LEU A 23 -4.52 -9.76 10.53
N PHE A 24 -3.25 -9.71 10.12
CA PHE A 24 -2.81 -9.21 8.82
C PHE A 24 -2.29 -10.32 7.93
N ASP A 25 -2.28 -10.07 6.62
CA ASP A 25 -1.90 -11.08 5.61
C ASP A 25 -0.38 -11.22 5.50
N SER A 26 0.38 -10.30 6.10
CA SER A 26 1.85 -10.28 6.08
C SER A 26 2.48 -9.76 7.38
N GLU A 27 3.73 -10.17 7.63
CA GLU A 27 4.56 -9.63 8.72
C GLU A 27 4.82 -8.13 8.56
N LEU A 28 4.94 -7.66 7.31
CA LEU A 28 5.10 -6.25 6.99
C LEU A 28 3.90 -5.45 7.48
N GLU A 29 2.69 -5.90 7.17
CA GLU A 29 1.46 -5.23 7.62
C GLU A 29 1.32 -5.23 9.14
N ALA A 30 1.60 -6.37 9.78
CA ALA A 30 1.59 -6.45 11.23
C ALA A 30 2.56 -5.44 11.86
N ALA A 31 3.81 -5.36 11.36
CA ALA A 31 4.81 -4.41 11.86
C ALA A 31 4.38 -2.95 11.68
N ILE A 32 3.83 -2.60 10.52
CA ILE A 32 3.30 -1.25 10.25
C ILE A 32 2.16 -0.91 11.22
N SER A 33 1.22 -1.85 11.42
CA SER A 33 0.10 -1.64 12.34
C SER A 33 0.56 -1.40 13.78
N ILE A 34 1.64 -2.07 14.23
CA ILE A 34 2.21 -1.87 15.57
C ILE A 34 2.81 -0.47 15.73
N VAL A 35 3.42 0.07 14.67
CA VAL A 35 3.99 1.43 14.66
C VAL A 35 2.89 2.49 14.62
N LEU A 36 1.88 2.30 13.79
CA LEU A 36 0.82 3.30 13.57
C LEU A 36 -0.29 3.24 14.64
N LYS A 37 -0.51 2.08 15.26
CA LYS A 37 -1.48 1.87 16.34
C LYS A 37 -2.89 2.37 15.97
N ASP A 38 -3.45 3.21 16.82
CA ASP A 38 -4.77 3.85 16.73
C ASP A 38 -4.84 5.03 15.74
N ARG A 39 -3.73 5.38 15.08
CA ARG A 39 -3.70 6.44 14.06
C ARG A 39 -4.25 6.00 12.71
N VAL A 40 -4.50 4.70 12.54
CA VAL A 40 -5.02 4.13 11.30
C VAL A 40 -6.12 3.12 11.57
N THR A 41 -7.08 3.07 10.65
CA THR A 41 -8.09 2.01 10.58
C THR A 41 -7.65 1.00 9.53
N PRO A 42 -7.47 -0.29 9.87
CA PRO A 42 -7.21 -1.33 8.89
C PRO A 42 -8.45 -1.54 8.01
N LEU A 43 -8.24 -1.63 6.70
CA LEU A 43 -9.29 -1.84 5.71
C LEU A 43 -9.13 -3.19 4.99
N GLY A 44 -7.89 -3.64 4.81
CA GLY A 44 -7.54 -4.96 4.26
C GLY A 44 -7.31 -6.04 5.32
N GLY A 45 -6.98 -7.27 4.88
CA GLY A 45 -6.67 -8.42 5.74
C GLY A 45 -7.88 -9.33 6.06
N HIS A 46 -7.76 -10.16 7.11
CA HIS A 46 -8.81 -11.09 7.56
C HIS A 46 -10.05 -10.42 8.17
N HIS A 47 -10.16 -9.10 8.06
CA HIS A 47 -11.30 -8.31 8.46
C HIS A 47 -12.47 -8.55 7.48
N HIS A 48 -13.22 -9.64 7.70
CA HIS A 48 -14.50 -9.93 7.04
C HIS A 48 -15.66 -9.03 7.54
N GLY A 49 -15.35 -7.84 8.07
CA GLY A 49 -16.32 -6.79 8.37
C GLY A 49 -16.56 -5.93 7.12
N GLN A 50 -17.67 -5.19 7.07
CA GLN A 50 -18.00 -4.33 5.92
C GLN A 50 -16.82 -3.43 5.55
N VAL A 51 -16.18 -3.72 4.42
CA VAL A 51 -15.16 -2.85 3.85
C VAL A 51 -15.87 -1.57 3.40
N GLU A 52 -15.74 -0.51 4.19
CA GLU A 52 -16.41 0.77 3.91
C GLU A 52 -15.74 1.53 2.76
N LEU A 53 -14.44 1.27 2.51
CA LEU A 53 -13.68 1.95 1.46
C LEU A 53 -13.17 0.98 0.40
N THR A 54 -13.63 1.20 -0.84
CA THR A 54 -13.05 0.60 -2.03
C THR A 54 -12.71 1.68 -3.04
N ILE A 55 -11.61 1.50 -3.77
CA ILE A 55 -11.17 2.41 -4.82
C ILE A 55 -11.41 1.75 -6.16
N LYS A 56 -12.25 2.39 -6.96
CA LYS A 56 -12.60 1.94 -8.31
C LYS A 56 -11.44 2.19 -9.26
N TYR A 57 -11.12 1.25 -10.14
CA TYR A 57 -10.14 1.42 -11.20
C TYR A 57 -10.52 0.64 -12.45
N LEU A 58 -9.97 1.03 -13.60
CA LEU A 58 -10.13 0.30 -14.86
C LEU A 58 -9.02 -0.75 -15.01
N GLY A 59 -9.42 -2.00 -15.23
CA GLY A 59 -8.54 -3.08 -15.63
C GLY A 59 -7.98 -2.86 -17.03
N LYS A 60 -6.93 -3.61 -17.39
CA LYS A 60 -6.34 -3.56 -18.73
C LYS A 60 -7.31 -4.01 -19.84
N ASP A 61 -8.32 -4.78 -19.45
CA ASP A 61 -9.43 -5.26 -20.26
C ASP A 61 -10.57 -4.25 -20.36
N GLY A 62 -10.43 -3.05 -19.78
CA GLY A 62 -11.50 -2.06 -19.68
C GLY A 62 -12.56 -2.40 -18.62
N ALA A 63 -12.44 -3.53 -17.92
CA ALA A 63 -13.39 -3.92 -16.90
C ALA A 63 -13.22 -3.05 -15.65
N THR A 64 -14.34 -2.64 -15.05
CA THR A 64 -14.31 -2.00 -13.73
C THR A 64 -13.86 -3.01 -12.68
N ARG A 65 -12.92 -2.59 -11.84
CA ARG A 65 -12.39 -3.37 -10.71
C ARG A 65 -12.33 -2.48 -9.47
N TRP A 66 -12.20 -3.11 -8.32
CA TRP A 66 -12.08 -2.44 -7.03
C TRP A 66 -10.86 -2.98 -6.31
N TYR A 67 -10.20 -2.13 -5.55
CA TYR A 67 -9.21 -2.54 -4.57
C TYR A 67 -9.49 -1.88 -3.23
N VAL A 68 -9.04 -2.55 -2.18
CA VAL A 68 -9.14 -2.10 -0.80
C VAL A 68 -7.73 -1.70 -0.38
N PRO A 69 -7.52 -0.45 0.06
CA PRO A 69 -6.25 -0.06 0.66
C PRO A 69 -5.94 -0.86 1.93
N ASP A 70 -4.69 -0.92 2.35
CA ASP A 70 -4.35 -1.65 3.58
C ASP A 70 -4.85 -0.88 4.82
N TRP A 71 -4.62 0.45 4.86
CA TRP A 71 -5.13 1.32 5.94
C TRP A 71 -5.62 2.69 5.44
N GLN A 72 -6.55 3.26 6.21
CA GLN A 72 -6.92 4.67 6.16
C GLN A 72 -6.49 5.38 7.44
N VAL A 73 -6.06 6.63 7.34
CA VAL A 73 -5.64 7.42 8.51
C VAL A 73 -6.86 7.97 9.26
N VAL A 74 -6.86 7.79 10.57
CA VAL A 74 -7.93 8.29 11.47
C VAL A 74 -7.96 9.82 11.44
N GLY A 75 -9.15 10.39 11.24
CA GLY A 75 -9.34 11.84 11.12
C GLY A 75 -8.99 12.41 9.73
N HIS A 76 -8.40 11.61 8.83
CA HIS A 76 -7.98 12.05 7.49
C HIS A 76 -8.49 11.07 6.41
N PRO A 77 -9.78 11.14 6.03
CA PRO A 77 -10.43 10.11 5.19
C PRO A 77 -9.86 10.00 3.77
N LYS A 78 -9.09 11.00 3.32
CA LYS A 78 -8.41 11.01 2.02
C LYS A 78 -6.93 10.59 2.09
N VAL A 79 -6.44 10.14 3.25
CA VAL A 79 -5.06 9.71 3.43
C VAL A 79 -5.00 8.20 3.67
N LEU A 80 -4.20 7.51 2.85
CA LEU A 80 -4.09 6.06 2.77
C LEU A 80 -2.64 5.60 2.93
N ILE A 81 -2.47 4.41 3.51
CA ILE A 81 -1.16 3.76 3.63
C ILE A 81 -1.26 2.34 3.06
N GLU A 82 -0.22 1.93 2.34
CA GLU A 82 -0.10 0.63 1.68
C GLU A 82 1.23 -0.04 2.04
N ALA A 83 1.17 -1.31 2.44
CA ALA A 83 2.31 -2.18 2.59
C ALA A 83 2.63 -2.85 1.25
N LYS A 84 3.85 -2.66 0.73
CA LYS A 84 4.23 -3.29 -0.55
C LYS A 84 5.67 -3.76 -0.52
N ALA A 85 5.88 -5.06 -0.77
CA ALA A 85 7.19 -5.59 -1.12
C ALA A 85 7.53 -5.36 -2.60
N ARG A 86 6.51 -5.17 -3.46
CA ARG A 86 6.65 -4.87 -4.89
C ARG A 86 5.57 -3.90 -5.37
N VAL A 87 5.97 -3.02 -6.27
CA VAL A 87 5.11 -2.09 -7.01
C VAL A 87 4.90 -2.62 -8.42
N ASP A 88 4.21 -3.75 -8.53
CA ASP A 88 3.93 -4.39 -9.82
C ASP A 88 2.87 -3.62 -10.64
N ALA A 89 2.50 -4.15 -11.81
CA ALA A 89 1.53 -3.49 -12.67
C ALA A 89 0.15 -3.29 -12.01
N ARG A 90 -0.25 -4.19 -11.11
CA ARG A 90 -1.51 -4.08 -10.37
C ARG A 90 -1.40 -2.98 -9.32
N SER A 91 -0.34 -3.00 -8.51
CA SER A 91 -0.07 -1.95 -7.52
C SER A 91 -0.03 -0.57 -8.17
N ARG A 92 0.66 -0.42 -9.31
CA ARG A 92 0.70 0.87 -10.03
C ARG A 92 -0.69 1.36 -10.44
N ASN A 93 -1.55 0.48 -10.93
CA ASN A 93 -2.93 0.86 -11.29
C ASN A 93 -3.74 1.29 -10.06
N HIS A 94 -3.57 0.60 -8.94
CA HIS A 94 -4.21 0.97 -7.68
C HIS A 94 -3.78 2.38 -7.24
N LEU A 95 -2.47 2.62 -7.20
CA LEU A 95 -1.89 3.90 -6.78
C LEU A 95 -2.35 5.06 -7.67
N LYS A 96 -2.35 4.88 -8.99
CA LYS A 96 -2.87 5.87 -9.93
C LYS A 96 -4.35 6.16 -9.68
N ALA A 97 -5.18 5.13 -9.55
CA ALA A 97 -6.60 5.29 -9.31
C ALA A 97 -6.92 6.01 -7.99
N ALA A 98 -6.16 5.75 -6.92
CA ALA A 98 -6.27 6.51 -5.67
C ALA A 98 -5.98 8.01 -5.91
N ARG A 99 -4.87 8.31 -6.57
CA ARG A 99 -4.45 9.69 -6.84
C ARG A 99 -5.48 10.42 -7.71
N GLU A 100 -5.98 9.79 -8.77
CA GLU A 100 -7.03 10.32 -9.65
C GLU A 100 -8.34 10.61 -8.90
N GLN A 101 -8.61 9.91 -7.81
CA GLN A 101 -9.79 10.11 -6.94
C GLN A 101 -9.52 11.05 -5.75
N GLY A 102 -8.41 11.79 -5.78
CA GLY A 102 -8.06 12.80 -4.79
C GLY A 102 -7.53 12.24 -3.47
N TYR A 103 -7.09 10.98 -3.43
CA TYR A 103 -6.44 10.43 -2.26
C TYR A 103 -4.95 10.79 -2.23
N GLN A 104 -4.44 11.06 -1.03
CA GLN A 104 -3.02 11.01 -0.73
C GLN A 104 -2.70 9.59 -0.27
N ILE A 105 -1.74 8.94 -0.92
CA ILE A 105 -1.38 7.55 -0.65
C ILE A 105 0.13 7.44 -0.46
N GLY A 106 0.55 6.70 0.56
CA GLY A 106 1.95 6.42 0.84
C GLY A 106 2.25 4.92 0.86
N ILE A 107 3.48 4.57 0.48
CA ILE A 107 3.97 3.18 0.47
C ILE A 107 4.96 2.94 1.61
N VAL A 108 4.82 1.82 2.30
CA VAL A 108 5.85 1.29 3.20
C VAL A 108 6.45 0.03 2.58
N PHE A 109 7.76 0.09 2.33
CA PHE A 109 8.54 -1.08 1.92
C PHE A 109 9.09 -1.85 3.13
N PRO A 110 9.40 -3.15 2.99
CA PRO A 110 9.99 -3.93 4.08
C PRO A 110 11.46 -3.60 4.37
N ASN A 111 12.19 -3.02 3.41
CA ASN A 111 13.59 -2.60 3.52
C ASN A 111 13.95 -1.67 2.35
N GLN A 112 15.08 -0.96 2.46
CA GLN A 112 15.66 -0.10 1.42
C GLN A 112 15.85 -0.83 0.09
N ARG A 113 16.35 -2.06 0.12
CA ARG A 113 16.57 -2.84 -1.10
C ARG A 113 15.29 -3.01 -1.92
N ALA A 114 14.12 -3.11 -1.28
CA ALA A 114 12.86 -3.27 -1.99
C ALA A 114 12.49 -2.04 -2.84
N SER A 115 12.83 -0.81 -2.43
CA SER A 115 12.58 0.38 -3.27
C SER A 115 13.58 0.49 -4.43
N GLU A 116 14.80 -0.04 -4.25
CA GLU A 116 15.89 0.01 -5.22
C GLU A 116 15.78 -1.05 -6.34
N LEU A 117 14.96 -2.08 -6.15
CA LEU A 117 14.76 -3.11 -7.17
C LEU A 117 14.06 -2.52 -8.43
N PRO A 118 14.39 -3.06 -9.63
CA PRO A 118 13.73 -2.66 -10.87
C PRO A 118 12.21 -2.80 -10.81
N LEU A 119 11.50 -1.82 -11.39
CA LEU A 119 10.03 -1.76 -11.43
C LEU A 119 9.38 -3.02 -12.06
N PHE A 120 10.05 -3.58 -13.04
CA PHE A 120 9.80 -4.88 -13.67
C PHE A 120 11.13 -5.41 -14.21
N PRO A 121 11.23 -6.70 -14.61
CA PRO A 121 12.48 -7.24 -15.13
C PRO A 121 13.06 -6.37 -16.26
N ASN A 122 14.33 -6.00 -16.12
CA ASN A 122 15.08 -5.14 -17.06
C ASN A 122 14.58 -3.69 -17.17
N ALA A 123 13.72 -3.21 -16.27
CA ALA A 123 13.40 -1.79 -16.20
C ALA A 123 14.63 -0.98 -15.78
N GLU A 124 14.85 0.17 -16.42
CA GLU A 124 15.91 1.12 -16.03
C GLU A 124 15.57 1.86 -14.73
N LEU A 125 14.28 2.01 -14.43
CA LEU A 125 13.79 2.67 -13.22
C LEU A 125 13.56 1.67 -12.09
N SER A 126 13.97 2.06 -10.88
CA SER A 126 13.60 1.37 -9.64
C SER A 126 12.14 1.66 -9.24
N MET A 127 11.62 0.88 -8.30
CA MET A 127 10.29 1.12 -7.74
C MET A 127 10.20 2.47 -7.01
N GLY A 128 11.23 2.84 -6.26
CA GLY A 128 11.32 4.14 -5.58
C GLY A 128 11.31 5.29 -6.58
N GLN A 129 12.15 5.21 -7.62
CA GLN A 129 12.21 6.24 -8.67
C GLN A 129 10.87 6.40 -9.40
N TRP A 130 10.15 5.31 -9.63
CA TRP A 130 8.81 5.39 -10.22
C TRP A 130 7.82 6.09 -9.29
N LEU A 131 7.85 5.82 -7.99
CA LEU A 131 6.99 6.48 -6.99
C LEU A 131 7.31 7.98 -6.90
N ASP A 132 8.59 8.34 -6.85
CA ASP A 132 9.07 9.72 -6.85
C ASP A 132 8.54 10.48 -8.09
N ALA A 133 8.67 9.88 -9.28
CA ALA A 133 8.17 10.45 -10.53
C ALA A 133 6.64 10.64 -10.57
N HIS A 134 5.88 9.94 -9.71
CA HIS A 134 4.42 10.08 -9.59
C HIS A 134 3.99 10.88 -8.35
N GLY A 135 4.94 11.47 -7.62
CA GLY A 135 4.66 12.23 -6.40
C GLY A 135 4.04 11.37 -5.30
N ILE A 136 4.38 10.08 -5.24
CA ILE A 136 3.91 9.14 -4.22
C ILE A 136 5.01 8.97 -3.18
N ARG A 137 4.72 9.34 -1.93
CA ARG A 137 5.69 9.21 -0.86
C ARG A 137 5.86 7.76 -0.44
N TYR A 138 7.08 7.41 -0.08
CA TYR A 138 7.37 6.11 0.49
C TYR A 138 8.43 6.20 1.57
N VAL A 139 8.45 5.16 2.41
CA VAL A 139 9.51 4.90 3.38
C VAL A 139 9.97 3.46 3.23
N THR A 140 11.16 3.17 3.75
CA THR A 140 11.85 1.92 3.43
C THR A 140 11.95 0.95 4.58
N CYS A 141 11.29 1.21 5.70
CA CYS A 141 11.05 0.20 6.73
C CYS A 141 9.77 0.52 7.54
N PRO A 142 9.20 -0.46 8.25
CA PRO A 142 7.99 -0.27 9.07
C PRO A 142 8.12 0.85 10.11
N GLU A 143 9.29 1.00 10.72
CA GLU A 143 9.54 1.98 11.80
C GLU A 143 9.37 3.43 11.31
N GLN A 144 9.58 3.67 10.02
CA GLN A 144 9.41 4.98 9.39
C GLN A 144 7.95 5.29 9.02
N SER A 145 7.00 4.38 9.25
CA SER A 145 5.59 4.58 8.88
C SER A 145 4.98 5.82 9.53
N LEU A 146 5.42 6.17 10.75
CA LEU A 146 4.96 7.39 11.42
C LEU A 146 5.44 8.67 10.71
N GLN A 147 6.69 8.67 10.23
CA GLN A 147 7.22 9.77 9.42
C GLN A 147 6.43 9.90 8.10
N LEU A 148 6.12 8.77 7.44
CA LEU A 148 5.31 8.77 6.24
C LEU A 148 3.93 9.40 6.50
N LEU A 149 3.24 8.98 7.57
CA LEU A 149 1.94 9.50 7.96
C LEU A 149 1.98 11.02 8.16
N ASN A 150 2.95 11.51 8.93
CA ASN A 150 3.12 12.95 9.16
C ASN A 150 3.36 13.70 7.85
N ASN A 151 4.22 13.15 6.99
CA ASN A 151 4.49 13.78 5.70
C ASN A 151 3.21 13.86 4.87
N LEU A 152 2.38 12.81 4.81
CA LEU A 152 1.12 12.84 4.07
C LEU A 152 0.18 13.94 4.60
N ILE A 153 -0.07 13.98 5.91
CA ILE A 153 -1.03 14.93 6.52
C ILE A 153 -0.59 16.39 6.38
N PHE A 154 0.69 16.71 6.64
CA PHE A 154 1.15 18.09 6.85
C PHE A 154 1.76 18.76 5.62
N THR A 155 1.56 18.22 4.43
CA THR A 155 2.09 18.82 3.19
C THR A 155 1.00 19.08 2.17
N ASP A 156 -0.20 19.38 2.65
CA ASP A 156 -1.23 19.93 1.79
C ASP A 156 -0.92 21.42 1.51
N PRO A 157 -0.55 21.82 0.28
CA PRO A 157 -0.41 23.24 -0.05
C PRO A 157 -1.76 23.99 -0.03
N SER A 158 -2.89 23.30 0.14
CA SER A 158 -4.22 23.92 0.22
C SER A 158 -4.66 24.32 1.64
N SER A 159 -3.84 24.08 2.67
CA SER A 159 -4.16 24.51 4.04
C SER A 159 -3.81 25.98 4.37
N GLU A 160 -3.34 26.77 3.40
CA GLU A 160 -3.10 28.21 3.57
C GLU A 160 -4.32 29.11 3.26
N GLU A 161 -5.44 28.59 2.75
CA GLU A 161 -6.65 29.40 2.46
C GLU A 161 -7.68 29.45 3.61
N ALA A 162 -7.24 29.34 4.88
CA ALA A 162 -8.14 29.40 6.03
C ALA A 162 -7.63 30.23 7.22
N ILE A 163 -6.94 31.36 6.95
CA ILE A 163 -6.70 32.42 7.94
C ILE A 163 -7.11 33.78 7.37
#